data_AF-A0AA35TBX0-F1
#
_entry.id   AF-A0AA35TBX0-F1
#
_cell.length_a   1.000
_cell.length_b   1.000
_cell.length_c   1.000
_cell.angle_alpha   90.00
_cell.angle_beta   90.00
_cell.angle_gamma   90.00
#
_symmetry.space_group_name_H-M   'P 1'
#
loop_
_entity.id
_entity.type
_entity.pdbx_description
1 polymer ?
#
loop_
_entity_poly.entity_id
_entity_poly.type
_entity_poly.pdbx_seq_one_letter_code
_entity_poly.pdbx_strand_id
1 'polypeptide(L)'
;MVAPKGPGHLVRSEFERGRGVPCLLAVEQDPSGDTTPVGLAYAAAIGGARAAVIETSFKDETETDLFGEQTVLCGGLTSLIQAGYETLVEAGYPPEMAYFECCHEVKLIVDLIYEGGLANMRYSVSNTAEYGDLTRGDTDRQRRHPQDHEGDPGGHSIGKIRRRVDERAPQRIAAFQRAAPSLPEPSHREGGRATQVDDAVAGGKPAGGQEQELVGAGFKPARAAEF
;
A
#
# COMPACT_ATOMS: atom_id res chain seq x y z
N MET A 1 6.18 3.68 -22.99
CA MET A 1 6.35 3.90 -21.54
C MET A 1 6.54 2.57 -20.85
N VAL A 2 7.45 2.48 -19.88
CA VAL A 2 7.57 1.36 -18.93
C VAL A 2 7.46 1.95 -17.53
N ALA A 3 6.42 1.59 -16.78
CA ALA A 3 6.08 2.18 -15.49
C ALA A 3 6.16 1.13 -14.36
N PRO A 4 7.26 1.08 -13.58
CA PRO A 4 7.33 0.24 -12.38
C PRO A 4 6.29 0.67 -11.35
N LYS A 5 5.54 -0.28 -10.80
CA LYS A 5 4.51 -0.04 -9.79
C LYS A 5 5.10 -0.06 -8.38
N GLY A 6 5.98 0.91 -8.11
CA GLY A 6 6.62 1.09 -6.82
C GLY A 6 7.68 2.20 -6.83
N PRO A 7 8.12 2.67 -5.65
CA PRO A 7 9.11 3.74 -5.54
C PRO A 7 10.49 3.29 -6.06
N GLY A 8 11.25 4.23 -6.64
CA GLY A 8 12.50 3.92 -7.34
C GLY A 8 13.57 3.22 -6.49
N HIS A 9 13.67 3.54 -5.20
CA HIS A 9 14.60 2.85 -4.30
C HIS A 9 14.23 1.37 -4.10
N LEU A 10 12.93 1.02 -4.07
CA LEU A 10 12.50 -0.37 -4.03
C LEU A 10 12.77 -1.07 -5.35
N VAL A 11 12.51 -0.43 -6.49
CA VAL A 11 12.87 -0.97 -7.82
C VAL A 11 14.34 -1.40 -7.85
N ARG A 12 15.24 -0.53 -7.36
CA ARG A 12 16.68 -0.85 -7.28
C ARG A 12 16.97 -2.00 -6.31
N SER A 13 16.46 -1.93 -5.09
CA SER A 13 16.75 -2.94 -4.06
C SER A 13 16.25 -4.34 -4.42
N GLU A 14 15.08 -4.42 -5.06
CA GLU A 14 14.51 -5.68 -5.53
C GLU A 14 15.31 -6.24 -6.71
N PHE A 15 15.75 -5.38 -7.63
CA PHE A 15 16.62 -5.78 -8.72
C PHE A 15 17.94 -6.42 -8.22
N GLU A 16 18.58 -5.80 -7.24
CA GLU A 16 19.82 -6.29 -6.63
C GLU A 16 19.63 -7.62 -5.89
N ARG A 17 18.44 -7.85 -5.33
CA ARG A 17 18.07 -9.11 -4.68
C ARG A 17 17.69 -10.23 -5.66
N GLY A 18 17.74 -9.95 -6.97
CA GLY A 18 17.35 -10.88 -8.02
C GLY A 18 15.83 -10.98 -8.22
N ARG A 19 15.05 -10.07 -7.60
CA ARG A 19 13.60 -9.94 -7.78
C ARG A 19 13.31 -8.76 -8.72
N GLY A 20 12.04 -8.39 -8.85
CA GLY A 20 11.58 -7.30 -9.70
C GLY A 20 10.32 -6.64 -9.16
N VAL A 21 10.09 -5.39 -9.53
CA VAL A 21 8.83 -4.68 -9.28
C VAL A 21 7.98 -4.80 -10.56
N PRO A 22 6.69 -5.21 -10.46
CA PRO A 22 5.80 -5.28 -11.61
C PRO A 22 5.79 -3.98 -12.42
N CYS A 23 5.76 -4.08 -13.75
CA CYS A 23 5.76 -2.94 -14.64
C CYS A 23 4.51 -2.93 -15.52
N LEU A 24 4.04 -1.73 -15.86
CA LEU A 24 3.09 -1.53 -16.94
C LEU A 24 3.82 -1.08 -18.21
N LEU A 25 3.41 -1.59 -19.37
CA LEU A 25 3.93 -1.23 -20.68
C LEU A 25 2.83 -0.57 -21.50
N ALA A 26 3.10 0.62 -22.04
CA ALA A 26 2.20 1.30 -22.97
C ALA A 26 2.94 1.79 -24.21
N VAL A 27 2.34 1.57 -25.38
CA VAL A 27 2.83 2.06 -26.68
C VAL A 27 1.75 2.96 -27.28
N GLU A 28 2.07 4.24 -27.47
CA GLU A 28 1.15 5.22 -28.11
C GLU A 28 1.40 5.29 -29.62
N GLN A 29 2.66 5.20 -30.03
CA GLN A 29 3.10 5.27 -31.42
C GLN A 29 4.14 4.19 -31.66
N ASP A 30 4.05 3.53 -32.82
CA ASP A 30 5.00 2.50 -33.25
C ASP A 30 5.49 2.76 -34.68
N PRO A 31 6.33 3.78 -34.89
CA PRO A 31 6.80 4.15 -36.23
C PRO A 31 7.77 3.13 -36.84
N SER A 32 8.46 2.35 -36.00
CA SER A 32 9.45 1.34 -36.40
C SER A 32 8.88 -0.08 -36.52
N GLY A 33 7.69 -0.34 -35.96
CA GLY A 33 7.05 -1.67 -35.94
C GLY A 33 7.60 -2.62 -34.88
N ASP A 34 8.51 -2.15 -34.01
CA ASP A 34 9.19 -2.95 -32.98
C ASP A 34 9.16 -2.29 -31.59
N THR A 35 8.31 -1.27 -31.38
CA THR A 35 8.28 -0.50 -30.13
C THR A 35 7.88 -1.37 -28.92
N THR A 36 6.94 -2.30 -29.10
CA THR A 36 6.54 -3.24 -28.03
C THR A 36 7.69 -4.17 -27.62
N PRO A 37 8.37 -4.89 -28.55
CA PRO A 37 9.60 -5.61 -28.23
C PRO A 37 10.67 -4.78 -27.50
N VAL A 38 10.91 -3.54 -27.94
CA VAL A 38 11.87 -2.63 -27.29
C VAL A 38 11.42 -2.31 -25.85
N GLY A 39 10.13 -2.04 -25.65
CA GLY A 39 9.55 -1.78 -24.33
C GLY A 39 9.65 -2.98 -23.38
N LEU A 40 9.40 -4.20 -23.88
CA LEU A 40 9.57 -5.44 -23.12
C LEU A 40 11.04 -5.67 -22.76
N ALA A 41 11.97 -5.42 -23.69
CA ALA A 41 13.41 -5.50 -23.43
C ALA A 41 13.84 -4.49 -22.36
N TYR A 42 13.31 -3.27 -22.39
CA TYR A 42 13.55 -2.25 -21.36
C TYR A 42 13.01 -2.69 -20.00
N ALA A 43 11.76 -3.18 -19.94
CA ALA A 43 11.17 -3.70 -18.71
C ALA A 43 11.98 -4.87 -18.11
N ALA A 44 12.52 -5.75 -18.96
CA ALA A 44 13.41 -6.81 -18.53
C ALA A 44 14.75 -6.27 -18.00
N ALA A 45 15.34 -5.26 -18.66
CA ALA A 45 16.61 -4.66 -18.26
C ALA A 45 16.55 -4.01 -16.86
N ILE A 46 15.40 -3.46 -16.47
CA ILE A 46 15.17 -2.92 -15.12
C ILE A 46 14.62 -3.95 -14.12
N GLY A 47 14.49 -5.22 -14.54
CA GLY A 47 14.04 -6.33 -13.70
C GLY A 47 12.54 -6.55 -13.60
N GLY A 48 11.71 -5.71 -14.22
CA GLY A 48 10.24 -5.83 -14.17
C GLY A 48 9.72 -7.16 -14.70
N ALA A 49 10.37 -7.70 -15.75
CA ALA A 49 10.03 -9.01 -16.32
C ALA A 49 10.26 -10.21 -15.38
N ARG A 50 10.97 -10.02 -14.24
CA ARG A 50 11.10 -11.06 -13.20
C ARG A 50 9.84 -11.20 -12.35
N ALA A 51 8.99 -10.18 -12.34
CA ALA A 51 7.73 -10.18 -11.62
C ALA A 51 6.56 -10.27 -12.61
N ALA A 52 6.23 -9.17 -13.29
CA ALA A 52 5.20 -9.11 -14.32
C ALA A 52 5.38 -7.87 -15.18
N VAL A 53 5.05 -7.99 -16.48
CA VAL A 53 4.85 -6.85 -17.37
C VAL A 53 3.45 -6.95 -17.95
N ILE A 54 2.62 -5.95 -17.68
CA ILE A 54 1.21 -5.92 -18.08
C ILE A 54 1.02 -4.78 -19.08
N GLU A 55 0.37 -5.08 -20.21
CA GLU A 55 0.06 -4.08 -21.23
C GLU A 55 -1.06 -3.14 -20.76
N THR A 56 -0.94 -1.86 -21.11
CA THR A 56 -1.91 -0.80 -20.80
C THR A 56 -1.88 0.30 -21.86
N SER A 57 -2.81 1.24 -21.77
CA SER A 57 -2.75 2.52 -22.50
C SER A 57 -2.10 3.62 -21.64
N PHE A 58 -1.59 4.68 -22.28
CA PHE A 58 -1.15 5.89 -21.56
C PHE A 58 -2.28 6.50 -20.73
N LYS A 59 -3.50 6.51 -21.29
CA LYS A 59 -4.68 7.03 -20.61
C LYS A 59 -4.92 6.28 -19.29
N ASP A 60 -5.01 4.96 -19.33
CA ASP A 60 -5.39 4.16 -18.18
C ASP A 60 -4.27 4.13 -17.14
N GLU A 61 -3.01 4.07 -17.57
CA GLU A 61 -1.87 4.16 -16.65
C GLU A 61 -1.89 5.49 -15.89
N THR A 62 -1.95 6.62 -16.60
CA THR A 62 -1.94 7.93 -15.96
C THR A 62 -3.15 8.17 -15.07
N GLU A 63 -4.33 7.71 -15.48
CA GLU A 63 -5.56 7.88 -14.68
C GLU A 63 -5.57 7.00 -13.44
N THR A 64 -5.17 5.74 -13.55
CA THR A 64 -5.19 4.79 -12.43
C THR A 64 -4.06 5.03 -11.45
N ASP A 65 -2.88 5.43 -11.92
CA ASP A 65 -1.72 5.73 -11.07
C ASP A 65 -2.01 6.94 -10.16
N LEU A 66 -2.47 8.05 -10.77
CA LEU A 66 -2.86 9.26 -10.02
C LEU A 66 -4.03 9.00 -9.07
N PHE A 67 -5.02 8.21 -9.49
CA PHE A 67 -6.13 7.85 -8.61
C PHE A 67 -5.65 7.02 -7.41
N GLY A 68 -4.82 6.01 -7.68
CA GLY A 68 -4.27 5.11 -6.68
C GLY A 68 -3.49 5.85 -5.60
N GLU A 69 -2.51 6.68 -6.00
CA GLU A 69 -1.67 7.42 -5.05
C GLU A 69 -2.47 8.45 -4.23
N GLN A 70 -3.41 9.17 -4.86
CA GLN A 70 -4.13 10.24 -4.16
C GLN A 70 -5.22 9.69 -3.24
N THR A 71 -5.95 8.67 -3.68
CA THR A 71 -7.15 8.19 -3.00
C THR A 71 -6.86 7.07 -2.02
N VAL A 72 -5.84 6.24 -2.30
CA VAL A 72 -5.57 5.02 -1.51
C VAL A 72 -4.16 5.04 -0.96
N LEU A 73 -3.14 4.92 -1.81
CA LEU A 73 -1.79 4.51 -1.40
C LEU A 73 -1.05 5.58 -0.58
N CYS A 74 -1.26 6.85 -0.89
CA CYS A 74 -0.61 7.97 -0.19
C CYS A 74 -1.67 8.77 0.58
N GLY A 75 -2.47 9.57 -0.13
CA GLY A 75 -3.38 10.53 0.49
C GLY A 75 -4.41 9.88 1.41
N GLY A 76 -5.08 8.83 0.93
CA GLY A 76 -6.06 8.07 1.70
C GLY A 76 -5.47 7.38 2.94
N LEU A 77 -4.42 6.57 2.75
CA LEU A 77 -3.80 5.80 3.83
C LEU A 77 -3.25 6.72 4.93
N THR A 78 -2.43 7.71 4.58
CA THR A 78 -1.83 8.62 5.56
C THR A 78 -2.87 9.43 6.33
N SER A 79 -3.93 9.89 5.67
CA SER A 79 -5.04 10.59 6.33
C SER A 79 -5.86 9.68 7.25
N LEU A 80 -6.00 8.39 6.91
CA LEU A 80 -6.68 7.42 7.74
C LEU A 80 -5.89 7.13 9.03
N ILE A 81 -4.59 6.88 8.88
CA ILE A 81 -3.65 6.66 10.00
C ILE A 81 -3.66 7.87 10.94
N GLN A 82 -3.48 9.09 10.41
CA GLN A 82 -3.43 10.31 11.20
C GLN A 82 -4.73 10.53 11.99
N ALA A 83 -5.88 10.39 11.34
CA ALA A 83 -7.18 10.58 11.99
C ALA A 83 -7.42 9.55 13.11
N GLY A 84 -7.03 8.28 12.91
CA GLY A 84 -7.12 7.25 13.95
C GLY A 84 -6.23 7.58 15.14
N TYR A 85 -4.98 7.97 14.87
CA TYR A 85 -4.03 8.38 15.89
C TYR A 85 -4.53 9.56 16.72
N GLU A 86 -4.97 10.64 16.06
CA GLU A 86 -5.50 11.85 16.71
C GLU A 86 -6.72 11.52 17.58
N THR A 87 -7.64 10.69 17.07
CA THR A 87 -8.83 10.26 17.81
C THR A 87 -8.45 9.58 19.14
N LEU A 88 -7.44 8.70 19.13
CA LEU A 88 -7.00 8.02 20.34
C LEU A 88 -6.27 8.97 21.31
N VAL A 89 -5.39 9.82 20.80
CA VAL A 89 -4.65 10.77 21.64
C VAL A 89 -5.59 11.81 22.28
N GLU A 90 -6.55 12.34 21.52
CA GLU A 90 -7.56 13.28 22.03
C GLU A 90 -8.47 12.62 23.08
N ALA A 91 -8.73 11.31 22.96
CA ALA A 91 -9.44 10.53 23.97
C ALA A 91 -8.60 10.21 25.22
N GLY A 92 -7.33 10.63 25.26
CA GLY A 92 -6.43 10.50 26.41
C GLY A 92 -5.61 9.21 26.45
N TYR A 93 -5.55 8.45 25.34
CA TYR A 93 -4.68 7.28 25.25
C TYR A 93 -3.22 7.68 25.03
N PRO A 94 -2.24 6.88 25.50
CA PRO A 94 -0.83 7.16 25.26
C PRO A 94 -0.48 7.23 23.77
N PRO A 95 0.28 8.25 23.33
CA PRO A 95 0.75 8.40 21.94
C PRO A 95 1.42 7.13 21.37
N GLU A 96 2.23 6.44 22.17
CA GLU A 96 2.95 5.24 21.73
C GLU A 96 1.97 4.12 21.40
N MET A 97 0.93 3.93 22.22
CA MET A 97 -0.13 2.95 21.95
C MET A 97 -0.91 3.33 20.69
N ALA A 98 -1.28 4.60 20.54
CA ALA A 98 -1.99 5.07 19.35
C ALA A 98 -1.15 4.86 18.07
N TYR A 99 0.17 5.04 18.14
CA TYR A 99 1.07 4.77 17.01
C TYR A 99 1.10 3.29 16.63
N PHE A 100 1.24 2.39 17.61
CA PHE A 100 1.25 0.95 17.33
C PHE A 100 -0.05 0.50 16.65
N GLU A 101 -1.19 0.90 17.23
CA GLU A 101 -2.52 0.51 16.75
C GLU A 101 -2.87 1.12 15.38
N CYS A 102 -2.53 2.40 15.14
CA CYS A 102 -2.98 3.10 13.95
C CYS A 102 -1.96 3.10 12.80
N CYS A 103 -0.67 2.88 13.08
CA CYS A 103 0.40 2.96 12.07
C CYS A 103 1.24 1.69 11.97
N HIS A 104 1.83 1.23 13.08
CA HIS A 104 2.79 0.12 13.06
C HIS A 104 2.13 -1.19 12.54
N GLU A 105 0.96 -1.53 13.06
CA GLU A 105 0.26 -2.77 12.69
C GLU A 105 -0.33 -2.77 11.28
N VAL A 106 -0.40 -1.60 10.62
CA VAL A 106 -0.81 -1.51 9.21
C VAL A 106 0.09 -2.38 8.33
N LYS A 107 1.39 -2.47 8.65
CA LYS A 107 2.32 -3.33 7.90
C LYS A 107 1.87 -4.80 7.91
N LEU A 108 1.53 -5.34 9.08
CA LEU A 108 1.12 -6.74 9.22
C LEU A 108 -0.14 -7.03 8.40
N ILE A 109 -1.14 -6.14 8.51
CA ILE A 109 -2.40 -6.27 7.77
C ILE A 109 -2.17 -6.20 6.26
N VAL A 110 -1.36 -5.25 5.79
CA VAL A 110 -1.07 -5.09 4.36
C VAL A 110 -0.23 -6.25 3.82
N ASP A 111 0.70 -6.79 4.59
CA ASP A 111 1.48 -7.97 4.19
C ASP A 111 0.55 -9.18 3.98
N LEU A 112 -0.40 -9.44 4.88
CA LEU A 112 -1.39 -10.53 4.71
C LEU A 112 -2.27 -10.33 3.47
N ILE A 113 -2.67 -9.09 3.19
CA ILE A 113 -3.44 -8.75 1.98
C ILE A 113 -2.57 -8.93 0.73
N TYR A 114 -1.31 -8.56 0.78
CA TYR A 114 -0.38 -8.73 -0.33
C TYR A 114 -0.16 -10.21 -0.66
N GLU A 115 -0.04 -11.07 0.35
CA GLU A 115 0.20 -12.50 0.18
C GLU A 115 -1.02 -13.28 -0.33
N GLY A 116 -2.24 -12.91 0.09
CA GLY A 116 -3.43 -13.73 -0.21
C GLY A 116 -4.75 -12.97 -0.33
N GLY A 117 -4.70 -11.65 -0.44
CA GLY A 117 -5.89 -10.79 -0.55
C GLY A 117 -6.66 -10.62 0.76
N LEU A 118 -7.79 -9.92 0.67
CA LEU A 118 -8.64 -9.59 1.83
C LEU A 118 -9.15 -10.83 2.58
N ALA A 119 -9.41 -11.92 1.86
CA ALA A 119 -9.86 -13.17 2.47
C ALA A 119 -8.79 -13.81 3.37
N ASN A 120 -7.52 -13.79 2.95
CA ASN A 120 -6.40 -14.28 3.76
C ASN A 120 -6.21 -13.44 5.03
N MET A 121 -6.28 -12.12 4.90
CA MET A 121 -6.22 -11.22 6.05
C MET A 121 -7.35 -11.50 7.04
N ARG A 122 -8.60 -11.58 6.57
CA ARG A 122 -9.77 -11.84 7.41
C ARG A 122 -9.74 -13.20 8.10
N TYR A 123 -9.25 -14.22 7.41
CA TYR A 123 -9.03 -15.54 8.01
C TYR A 123 -7.96 -15.52 9.11
N SER A 124 -6.97 -14.63 9.00
CA SER A 124 -5.80 -14.59 9.89
C SER A 124 -6.04 -13.75 11.15
N VAL A 125 -6.91 -12.74 11.09
CA VAL A 125 -7.27 -11.91 12.26
C VAL A 125 -8.31 -12.60 13.14
N SER A 126 -8.51 -12.09 14.36
CA SER A 126 -9.55 -12.63 15.25
C SER A 126 -10.96 -12.34 14.71
N ASN A 127 -11.94 -13.17 15.10
CA ASN A 127 -13.36 -12.95 14.75
C ASN A 127 -13.86 -11.56 15.19
N THR A 128 -13.33 -11.01 16.29
CA THR A 128 -13.67 -9.66 16.77
C THR A 128 -13.15 -8.59 15.79
N ALA A 129 -11.93 -8.75 15.29
CA ALA A 129 -11.34 -7.83 14.31
C ALA A 129 -12.04 -7.95 12.95
N GLU A 130 -12.33 -9.16 12.46
CA GLU A 130 -13.08 -9.37 11.22
C GLU A 130 -14.48 -8.75 11.29
N TYR A 131 -15.21 -8.97 12.39
CA TYR A 131 -16.51 -8.34 12.61
C TYR A 131 -16.41 -6.81 12.64
N GLY A 132 -15.35 -6.27 13.26
CA GLY A 132 -15.05 -4.84 13.25
C GLY A 132 -14.84 -4.28 11.84
N ASP A 133 -13.99 -4.91 11.04
CA ASP A 133 -13.74 -4.56 9.62
C ASP A 133 -15.07 -4.51 8.84
N LEU A 134 -15.84 -5.61 8.89
CA LEU A 134 -17.06 -5.76 8.09
C LEU A 134 -18.20 -4.80 8.48
N THR A 135 -18.22 -4.27 9.72
CA THR A 135 -19.33 -3.45 10.22
C THR A 135 -18.97 -1.98 10.40
N ARG A 136 -17.74 -1.66 10.80
CA ARG A 136 -17.31 -0.28 11.07
C ARG A 136 -16.69 0.39 9.85
N GLY A 137 -16.04 -0.37 8.97
CA GLY A 137 -15.43 0.16 7.75
C GLY A 137 -16.43 0.91 6.86
N ASP A 138 -17.63 0.38 6.68
CA ASP A 138 -18.68 1.04 5.88
C ASP A 138 -19.26 2.27 6.58
N THR A 139 -19.40 2.23 7.91
CA THR A 139 -19.87 3.38 8.70
C THR A 139 -18.89 4.56 8.57
N ASP A 140 -17.59 4.30 8.69
CA ASP A 140 -16.57 5.35 8.55
C ASP A 140 -16.44 5.83 7.10
N ARG A 141 -16.61 4.94 6.12
CA ARG A 141 -16.69 5.32 4.70
C ARG A 141 -17.85 6.30 4.45
N GLN A 142 -19.03 5.99 4.98
CA GLN A 142 -20.21 6.85 4.85
C GLN A 142 -20.07 8.18 5.62
N ARG A 143 -19.37 8.19 6.76
CA ARG A 143 -19.08 9.42 7.52
C ARG A 143 -18.08 10.34 6.82
N ARG A 144 -17.08 9.78 6.14
CA ARG A 144 -16.10 10.54 5.35
C ARG A 144 -16.66 11.01 4.01
N HIS A 145 -17.70 10.35 3.51
CA HIS A 145 -18.48 10.75 2.34
C HIS A 145 -19.97 10.95 2.69
N PRO A 146 -20.31 11.98 3.49
CA PRO A 146 -21.69 12.28 3.79
C PRO A 146 -22.37 12.79 2.51
N GLN A 147 -23.05 11.89 1.79
CA GLN A 147 -23.94 12.17 0.66
C GLN A 147 -23.35 13.10 -0.42
N ASP A 148 -22.84 12.51 -1.51
CA ASP A 148 -22.81 13.15 -2.84
C ASP A 148 -24.25 13.30 -3.43
N HIS A 149 -25.25 13.55 -2.59
CA HIS A 149 -26.61 13.85 -3.03
C HIS A 149 -26.82 15.38 -2.99
N GLU A 150 -27.01 15.94 -4.19
CA GLU A 150 -27.53 17.27 -4.55
C GLU A 150 -26.57 18.44 -4.79
N GLY A 151 -25.24 18.26 -4.80
CA GLY A 151 -24.30 19.40 -5.02
C GLY A 151 -23.17 19.23 -6.03
N ASP A 152 -22.60 18.03 -6.21
CA ASP A 152 -21.51 17.77 -7.16
C ASP A 152 -21.84 16.54 -8.01
N PRO A 153 -22.36 16.71 -9.24
CA PRO A 153 -22.66 15.58 -10.12
C PRO A 153 -21.39 14.83 -10.61
N GLY A 154 -20.19 15.21 -10.14
CA GLY A 154 -18.92 14.61 -10.50
C GLY A 154 -18.04 14.24 -9.31
N GLY A 155 -18.61 13.63 -8.26
CA GLY A 155 -17.87 13.04 -7.14
C GLY A 155 -16.61 12.33 -7.63
N HIS A 156 -15.45 12.62 -7.02
CA HIS A 156 -14.10 12.12 -7.35
C HIS A 156 -13.92 11.56 -8.77
N SER A 157 -14.36 12.31 -9.78
CA SER A 157 -14.23 11.87 -11.16
C SER A 157 -12.74 11.78 -11.48
N ILE A 158 -12.32 10.65 -12.05
CA ILE A 158 -10.96 10.42 -12.55
C ILE A 158 -10.45 11.61 -13.39
N GLY A 159 -11.34 12.30 -14.11
CA GLY A 159 -11.02 13.48 -14.92
C GLY A 159 -10.65 14.76 -14.13
N LYS A 160 -11.02 14.89 -12.85
CA LYS A 160 -10.67 16.04 -11.99
C LYS A 160 -9.27 15.93 -11.40
N ILE A 161 -8.71 14.71 -11.29
CA ILE A 161 -7.42 14.41 -10.65
C ILE A 161 -6.22 14.97 -11.45
N ARG A 162 -6.34 15.04 -12.79
CA ARG A 162 -5.26 15.50 -13.70
C ARG A 162 -4.78 16.95 -13.51
N ARG A 163 -5.57 17.84 -12.87
CA ARG A 163 -5.35 19.29 -12.91
C ARG A 163 -4.49 19.88 -11.77
N ARG A 164 -3.87 19.05 -10.92
CA ARG A 164 -3.29 19.53 -9.64
C ARG A 164 -1.77 19.43 -9.50
N VAL A 165 -1.05 18.86 -10.47
CA VAL A 165 0.42 18.84 -10.48
C VAL A 165 0.90 19.78 -11.57
N ASP A 166 1.44 20.93 -11.15
CA ASP A 166 1.98 21.99 -12.03
C ASP A 166 3.36 22.44 -11.49
N GLU A 167 4.00 23.40 -12.15
CA GLU A 167 5.33 23.92 -11.77
C GLU A 167 5.40 24.47 -10.32
N ARG A 168 4.27 24.83 -9.72
CA ARG A 168 4.18 25.31 -8.33
C ARG A 168 3.92 24.18 -7.33
N ALA A 169 3.72 22.94 -7.79
CA ALA A 169 3.54 21.78 -6.92
C ALA A 169 4.65 21.67 -5.84
N PRO A 170 5.95 21.85 -6.14
CA PRO A 170 7.00 21.78 -5.12
C PRO A 170 6.81 22.81 -3.98
N GLN A 171 6.39 24.02 -4.33
CA GLN A 171 6.15 25.10 -3.36
C GLN A 171 4.93 24.78 -2.47
N ARG A 172 3.86 24.25 -3.07
CA ARG A 172 2.67 23.79 -2.35
C ARG A 172 3.00 22.62 -1.43
N ILE A 173 3.75 21.63 -1.92
CA ILE A 173 4.19 20.47 -1.13
C ILE A 173 4.99 20.93 0.09
N ALA A 174 5.97 21.81 -0.09
CA ALA A 174 6.76 22.32 1.03
C ALA A 174 5.91 23.09 2.06
N ALA A 175 4.87 23.80 1.62
CA ALA A 175 3.93 24.45 2.52
C ALA A 175 3.08 23.43 3.29
N PHE A 176 2.57 22.39 2.61
CA PHE A 176 1.81 21.32 3.25
C PHE A 176 2.67 20.52 4.24
N GLN A 177 3.90 20.17 3.89
CA GLN A 177 4.81 19.44 4.78
C GLN A 177 5.14 20.21 6.06
N ARG A 178 5.22 21.55 6.00
CA ARG A 178 5.38 22.38 7.20
C ARG A 178 4.14 22.44 8.08
N ALA A 179 2.96 22.29 7.47
CA ALA A 179 1.68 22.36 8.16
C ALA A 179 1.15 20.98 8.60
N ALA A 180 1.67 19.90 8.02
CA ALA A 180 1.22 18.55 8.30
C ALA A 180 1.64 18.16 9.72
N PRO A 181 0.72 17.65 10.55
CA PRO A 181 1.08 17.04 11.82
C PRO A 181 2.03 15.86 11.54
N SER A 182 3.10 15.76 12.33
CA SER A 182 3.98 14.60 12.30
C SER A 182 3.52 13.63 13.38
N LEU A 183 3.33 12.37 12.99
CA LEU A 183 3.28 11.29 13.98
C LEU A 183 4.66 11.26 14.66
N PRO A 184 4.72 11.17 16.00
CA PRO A 184 6.00 11.03 16.67
C PRO A 184 6.65 9.72 16.20
N GLU A 185 7.90 9.80 15.75
CA GLU A 185 8.70 8.62 15.49
C GLU A 185 8.81 7.79 16.79
N PRO A 186 8.81 6.45 16.72
CA PRO A 186 9.07 5.62 17.89
C PRO A 186 10.40 6.02 18.51
N SER A 187 10.36 6.75 19.63
CA SER A 187 11.59 7.24 20.26
C SER A 187 12.39 6.06 20.81
N HIS A 188 13.59 5.85 20.28
CA HIS A 188 14.57 4.98 20.93
C HIS A 188 15.17 5.73 22.14
N ARG A 189 14.58 5.50 23.34
CA ARG A 189 15.08 5.79 24.72
C ARG A 189 14.91 7.24 25.23
N GLU A 190 14.71 7.53 26.53
CA GLU A 190 15.35 7.02 27.77
C GLU A 190 14.38 6.86 28.96
N GLY A 191 14.58 5.83 29.81
CA GLY A 191 13.87 5.72 31.10
C GLY A 191 13.36 4.33 31.50
N GLY A 192 14.19 3.27 31.42
CA GLY A 192 14.04 2.10 32.31
C GLY A 192 12.80 1.21 32.15
N ARG A 193 12.50 0.73 30.94
CA ARG A 193 11.99 -0.63 30.60
C ARG A 193 11.53 -0.60 29.14
N ALA A 194 12.46 -0.87 28.23
CA ALA A 194 12.13 -1.19 26.84
C ALA A 194 12.33 -2.70 26.66
N THR A 195 11.25 -3.42 26.37
CA THR A 195 11.37 -4.71 25.68
C THR A 195 11.99 -4.41 24.32
N GLN A 196 13.10 -5.07 24.00
CA GLN A 196 13.72 -5.01 22.67
C GLN A 196 12.64 -5.28 21.60
N VAL A 197 12.46 -4.33 20.68
CA VAL A 197 11.84 -4.60 19.40
C VAL A 197 13.02 -4.92 18.49
N ASP A 198 13.22 -6.21 18.19
CA ASP A 198 14.35 -6.66 17.39
C ASP A 198 14.30 -6.05 15.97
N ASP A 199 15.43 -5.47 15.55
CA ASP A 199 15.72 -5.00 14.20
C ASP A 199 15.87 -6.17 13.19
N ALA A 200 14.86 -7.04 13.11
CA ALA A 200 14.84 -8.20 12.23
C ALA A 200 14.04 -7.95 10.94
N VAL A 201 14.09 -6.75 10.36
CA VAL A 201 13.58 -6.51 8.99
C VAL A 201 14.51 -5.59 8.21
N ALA A 202 15.81 -5.90 8.20
CA ALA A 202 16.77 -5.32 7.27
C ALA A 202 17.71 -6.40 6.73
N GLY A 203 17.27 -7.10 5.67
CA GLY A 203 18.08 -7.81 4.67
C GLY A 203 19.24 -8.71 5.14
N GLY A 204 19.03 -10.03 5.10
CA GLY A 204 20.10 -11.04 5.11
C GLY A 204 19.56 -12.44 4.77
N LYS A 205 20.18 -13.12 3.80
CA LYS A 205 19.75 -14.37 3.15
C LYS A 205 20.43 -15.61 3.79
N PRO A 206 20.28 -16.84 3.23
CA PRO A 206 19.40 -17.93 3.66
C PRO A 206 20.11 -19.05 4.48
N ALA A 207 19.33 -19.93 5.13
CA ALA A 207 19.82 -21.25 5.57
C ALA A 207 19.09 -22.34 4.76
N GLY A 208 19.86 -23.19 4.10
CA GLY A 208 19.36 -24.25 3.23
C GLY A 208 18.69 -25.40 3.98
N GLY A 209 17.86 -26.15 3.25
CA GLY A 209 17.27 -27.38 3.75
C GLY A 209 16.07 -27.87 2.93
N GLN A 210 16.37 -28.64 1.90
CA GLN A 210 15.58 -29.73 1.30
C GLN A 210 14.20 -29.43 0.68
N GLU A 211 14.12 -29.70 -0.62
CA GLU A 211 12.89 -29.95 -1.37
C GLU A 211 12.02 -30.99 -0.65
N GLN A 212 10.76 -30.64 -0.36
CA GLN A 212 9.68 -31.61 -0.25
C GLN A 212 8.53 -31.17 -1.14
N GLU A 213 8.37 -31.96 -2.20
CA GLU A 213 7.21 -32.07 -3.06
C GLU A 213 5.98 -32.45 -2.21
N LEU A 214 4.95 -31.60 -2.18
CA LEU A 214 3.65 -31.96 -1.61
C LEU A 214 2.56 -31.84 -2.66
N VAL A 215 2.39 -32.97 -3.35
CA VAL A 215 1.17 -33.37 -4.05
C VAL A 215 0.00 -33.40 -3.06
N GLY A 216 -1.18 -32.97 -3.53
CA GLY A 216 -2.31 -32.54 -2.73
C GLY A 216 -2.86 -33.50 -1.67
N ALA A 217 -3.49 -32.90 -0.66
CA ALA A 217 -4.47 -33.54 0.21
C ALA A 217 -5.50 -32.51 0.69
N GLY A 218 -6.76 -32.93 0.67
CA GLY A 218 -7.97 -32.13 0.84
C GLY A 218 -8.04 -31.20 2.05
N PHE A 219 -8.57 -30.01 1.76
CA PHE A 219 -9.16 -29.06 2.69
C PHE A 219 -10.26 -29.73 3.54
N LYS A 220 -10.15 -29.67 4.87
CA LYS A 220 -11.25 -29.89 5.81
C LYS A 220 -11.29 -28.72 6.80
N PRO A 221 -12.44 -28.02 6.96
CA PRO A 221 -12.57 -26.99 7.98
C PRO A 221 -12.68 -27.61 9.37
N ALA A 222 -11.94 -27.05 10.34
CA ALA A 222 -12.05 -27.38 11.75
C ALA A 222 -13.28 -26.68 12.37
N ARG A 223 -13.98 -27.40 13.25
CA ARG A 223 -15.16 -26.95 14.01
C ARG A 223 -14.83 -25.75 14.90
N ALA A 224 -15.77 -24.81 14.95
CA ALA A 224 -15.86 -23.77 15.96
C ALA A 224 -15.87 -24.38 17.38
N ALA A 225 -15.07 -23.82 18.28
CA ALA A 225 -15.19 -24.03 19.71
C ALA A 225 -15.97 -22.83 20.28
N GLU A 226 -17.11 -23.13 20.90
CA GLU A 226 -17.85 -22.21 21.77
C GLU A 226 -16.99 -21.89 23.00
N PHE A 227 -16.82 -20.60 23.33
CA PHE A 227 -16.96 -19.98 24.66
C PHE A 227 -16.79 -18.47 24.54
#